data_AF-A0A2R8N8I0-F1
#
_entry.id   AF-A0A2R8N8I0-F1
#
_cell.length_a   1.000
_cell.length_b   1.000
_cell.length_c   1.000
_cell.angle_alpha   90.00
_cell.angle_beta   90.00
_cell.angle_gamma   90.00
#
_symmetry.space_group_name_H-M   'P 1'
#
loop_
_entity.id
_entity.type
_entity.pdbx_description
1 polymer ?
#
loop_
_entity_poly.entity_id
_entity_poly.type
_entity_poly.pdbx_seq_one_letter_code
_entity_poly.pdbx_strand_id
1 'polypeptide(L)'
;MREIVHIQAGQCGNQIGAKFWEVISDEHGIDPSGNYVGDSDLQLERISVYYNEASSHKYVPRAILVDLEPGTMDSVRSGAFGHLFRPDNFIFAGHWRPTERVPGEQKALMHFQGNEV
;
A
#
# COMPACT_ATOMS: atom_id res chain seq x y z
N MET A 1 21.57 5.69 -2.97
CA MET A 1 20.55 4.74 -2.49
C MET A 1 19.35 4.84 -3.44
N ARG A 2 18.76 3.72 -3.87
CA ARG A 2 17.60 3.72 -4.77
C ARG A 2 16.36 3.38 -3.95
N GLU A 3 15.29 4.14 -4.13
CA GLU A 3 14.03 3.94 -3.40
C GLU A 3 12.96 3.47 -4.38
N ILE A 4 12.08 2.57 -3.94
CA ILE A 4 10.96 2.07 -4.73
C ILE A 4 9.67 2.43 -4.01
N VAL A 5 8.71 2.98 -4.75
CA VAL A 5 7.33 3.18 -4.27
C VAL A 5 6.45 2.12 -4.89
N HIS A 6 5.80 1.31 -4.06
CA HIS A 6 4.92 0.23 -4.49
C HIS A 6 3.47 0.74 -4.61
N ILE A 7 2.92 0.79 -5.82
CA ILE A 7 1.52 1.18 -6.05
C ILE A 7 0.69 -0.09 -6.28
N GLN A 8 -0.36 -0.25 -5.49
CA GLN A 8 -1.33 -1.35 -5.57
C GLN A 8 -2.66 -0.75 -5.97
N ALA A 9 -3.29 -1.28 -7.01
CA ALA A 9 -4.53 -0.73 -7.53
C ALA A 9 -5.59 -1.83 -7.71
N GLY A 10 -6.79 -1.54 -7.22
CA GLY A 10 -7.97 -2.40 -7.29
C GLY A 10 -7.92 -3.59 -6.35
N GLN A 11 -9.06 -4.29 -6.26
CA GLN A 11 -9.27 -5.40 -5.34
C GLN A 11 -8.20 -6.50 -5.47
N CYS A 12 -7.87 -6.91 -6.70
CA CYS A 12 -6.87 -7.95 -6.96
C CYS A 12 -5.45 -7.48 -6.60
N GLY A 13 -5.08 -6.25 -7.00
CA GLY A 13 -3.77 -5.69 -6.73
C GLY A 13 -3.50 -5.51 -5.23
N ASN A 14 -4.50 -5.08 -4.47
CA ASN A 14 -4.42 -4.93 -3.03
C ASN A 14 -4.30 -6.29 -2.29
N GLN A 15 -4.95 -7.35 -2.78
CA GLN A 15 -4.81 -8.69 -2.20
C GLN A 15 -3.43 -9.30 -2.43
N ILE A 16 -2.92 -9.24 -3.66
CA ILE A 16 -1.57 -9.71 -3.98
C ILE A 16 -0.54 -8.87 -3.24
N GLY A 17 -0.74 -7.56 -3.22
CA GLY A 17 0.13 -6.63 -2.52
C GLY A 17 0.19 -6.86 -1.02
N ALA A 18 -0.93 -7.22 -0.38
CA ALA A 18 -0.93 -7.63 1.02
C ALA A 18 -0.04 -8.86 1.27
N LYS A 19 -0.13 -9.87 0.41
CA LYS A 19 0.75 -11.05 0.47
C LYS A 19 2.22 -10.74 0.19
N PHE A 20 2.49 -9.83 -0.73
CA PHE A 20 3.85 -9.36 -0.98
C PHE A 20 4.47 -8.72 0.26
N TRP A 21 3.73 -7.83 0.95
CA TRP A 21 4.24 -7.18 2.15
C TRP A 21 4.37 -8.12 3.34
N GLU A 22 3.53 -9.15 3.46
CA GLU A 22 3.74 -10.24 4.43
C GLU A 22 5.12 -10.89 4.23
N VAL A 23 5.41 -11.37 3.01
CA VAL A 23 6.64 -12.09 2.71
C VAL A 23 7.88 -11.21 2.90
N ILE A 24 7.85 -9.99 2.38
CA ILE A 24 8.98 -9.05 2.51
C ILE A 24 9.19 -8.64 3.97
N SER A 25 8.12 -8.47 4.76
CA SER A 25 8.27 -8.18 6.20
C SER A 25 8.95 -9.33 6.92
N ASP A 26 8.53 -10.57 6.65
CA ASP A 26 9.13 -11.77 7.24
C ASP A 26 10.61 -11.92 6.85
N GLU A 27 10.97 -11.69 5.59
CA GLU A 27 12.36 -11.73 5.12
C GLU A 27 13.25 -10.69 5.84
N HIS A 28 12.73 -9.47 6.03
CA HIS A 28 13.42 -8.38 6.72
C HIS A 28 13.27 -8.41 8.24
N GLY A 29 12.60 -9.41 8.82
CA GLY A 29 12.37 -9.52 10.26
C GLY A 29 11.56 -8.36 10.84
N ILE A 30 10.61 -7.82 10.08
CA ILE A 30 9.70 -6.75 10.51
C ILE A 30 8.40 -7.36 11.00
N ASP A 31 8.02 -7.04 12.23
CA ASP A 31 6.75 -7.48 12.79
C ASP A 31 5.54 -6.71 12.19
N PRO A 32 4.30 -7.19 12.38
CA PRO A 32 3.10 -6.47 11.96
C PRO A 32 2.92 -5.04 12.51
N SER A 33 3.62 -4.70 13.59
CA SER A 33 3.61 -3.37 14.19
C SER A 33 4.66 -2.43 13.58
N GLY A 34 5.52 -2.95 12.70
CA GLY A 34 6.61 -2.24 12.04
C GLY A 34 7.92 -2.23 12.84
N ASN A 35 8.07 -3.04 13.88
CA ASN A 35 9.32 -3.14 14.64
C ASN A 35 10.22 -4.21 14.05
N TYR A 36 11.53 -3.96 14.08
CA TYR A 36 12.51 -4.98 13.74
C TYR A 36 12.68 -5.98 14.90
N VAL A 37 12.47 -7.25 14.60
CA VAL A 37 12.61 -8.41 15.50
C VAL A 37 13.58 -9.46 14.94
N GLY A 38 14.31 -9.12 13.88
CA GLY A 38 15.30 -9.99 13.26
C GLY A 38 16.57 -10.17 14.08
N ASP A 39 17.36 -11.17 13.71
CA ASP A 39 18.58 -11.58 14.40
C ASP A 39 19.85 -11.41 13.55
N SER A 40 19.71 -10.91 12.31
CA SER A 40 20.80 -10.82 11.34
C SER A 40 20.87 -9.44 10.68
N ASP A 41 22.06 -8.83 10.70
CA ASP A 41 22.32 -7.54 10.04
C ASP A 41 22.02 -7.56 8.52
N LEU A 42 22.06 -8.75 7.89
CA LEU A 42 21.68 -8.91 6.48
C LEU A 42 20.22 -8.55 6.23
N GLN A 43 19.33 -8.72 7.21
CA GLN A 43 17.91 -8.36 7.10
C GLN A 43 17.71 -6.85 7.08
N LEU A 44 18.64 -6.08 7.63
CA LEU A 44 18.63 -4.63 7.56
C LEU A 44 19.30 -4.10 6.28
N GLU A 45 19.99 -4.97 5.52
CA GLU A 45 20.63 -4.55 4.28
C GLU A 45 19.56 -4.10 3.26
N ARG A 46 19.69 -2.85 2.81
CA ARG A 46 18.79 -2.25 1.80
C ARG A 46 17.31 -2.22 2.20
N ILE A 47 16.99 -2.36 3.49
CA ILE A 47 15.60 -2.25 3.96
C ILE A 47 14.96 -0.91 3.57
N SER A 48 15.77 0.15 3.46
CA SER A 48 15.39 1.48 3.01
C SER A 48 14.85 1.56 1.57
N VAL A 49 15.04 0.51 0.75
CA VAL A 49 14.47 0.43 -0.61
C VAL A 49 12.94 0.36 -0.55
N TYR A 50 12.40 -0.45 0.37
CA TYR A 50 10.96 -0.69 0.50
C TYR A 50 10.35 0.03 1.71
N TYR A 51 11.13 0.25 2.77
CA TYR A 51 10.65 0.87 4.00
C TYR A 51 11.21 2.28 4.16
N ASN A 52 10.42 3.10 4.86
CA ASN A 52 10.87 4.31 5.52
C ASN A 52 11.11 4.00 6.99
N GLU A 53 12.28 4.37 7.51
CA GLU A 53 12.50 4.34 8.95
C GLU A 53 11.91 5.62 9.57
N ALA A 54 10.89 5.46 10.40
CA ALA A 54 10.30 6.53 11.20
C ALA A 54 11.01 6.65 12.55
N SER A 55 10.62 7.65 13.34
CA SER A 55 11.09 7.79 14.73
C SER A 55 10.85 6.49 15.52
N SER A 56 11.81 6.13 16.37
CA SER A 56 11.80 4.92 17.22
C SER A 56 12.01 3.59 16.48
N HIS A 57 12.82 3.56 15.41
CA HIS A 57 13.16 2.35 14.64
C HIS A 57 11.93 1.59 14.12
N LYS A 58 10.88 2.35 13.79
CA LYS A 58 9.66 1.81 13.21
C LYS A 58 9.74 1.89 11.69
N TYR A 59 9.61 0.76 11.02
CA TYR A 59 9.65 0.65 9.58
C TYR A 59 8.23 0.77 9.01
N VAL A 60 8.06 1.67 8.05
CA VAL A 60 6.78 1.95 7.38
C VAL A 60 6.93 1.67 5.89
N PRO A 61 6.10 0.81 5.28
CA PRO A 61 6.11 0.52 3.86
C PRO A 61 5.96 1.77 3.00
N ARG A 62 6.76 1.86 1.94
CA ARG A 62 6.60 2.83 0.84
C ARG A 62 5.55 2.31 -0.14
N ALA A 63 4.31 2.19 0.32
CA ALA A 63 3.20 1.66 -0.45
C ALA A 63 2.05 2.65 -0.56
N ILE A 64 1.40 2.67 -1.72
CA ILE A 64 0.13 3.36 -1.95
C ILE A 64 -0.89 2.30 -2.38
N LEU A 65 -2.01 2.25 -1.68
CA LEU A 65 -3.11 1.34 -1.94
C LEU A 65 -4.28 2.13 -2.49
N VAL A 66 -4.65 1.86 -3.73
CA VAL A 66 -5.71 2.55 -4.46
C VAL A 66 -6.86 1.58 -4.67
N ASP A 67 -8.06 1.96 -4.23
CA ASP A 67 -9.27 1.21 -4.54
C ASP A 67 -10.48 2.13 -4.70
N LEU A 68 -11.39 1.79 -5.60
CA LEU A 68 -12.66 2.51 -5.71
C LEU A 68 -13.69 1.99 -4.71
N GLU A 69 -13.46 0.79 -4.15
CA GLU A 69 -14.35 0.15 -3.19
C GLU A 69 -13.81 0.29 -1.75
N PRO A 70 -14.61 0.82 -0.81
CA PRO A 70 -14.18 0.97 0.58
C PRO A 70 -13.95 -0.38 1.28
N GLY A 71 -14.60 -1.45 0.83
CA GLY A 71 -14.51 -2.79 1.46
C GLY A 71 -13.13 -3.44 1.36
N THR A 72 -12.30 -3.05 0.38
CA THR A 72 -10.93 -3.56 0.27
C THR A 72 -10.04 -3.06 1.40
N MET A 73 -10.27 -1.84 1.88
CA MET A 73 -9.49 -1.29 3.00
C MET A 73 -9.68 -2.13 4.26
N ASP A 74 -10.93 -2.50 4.59
CA ASP A 74 -11.23 -3.33 5.75
C ASP A 74 -10.56 -4.71 5.62
N SER A 75 -10.53 -5.25 4.40
CA SER A 75 -9.88 -6.53 4.10
C SER A 75 -8.37 -6.46 4.35
N VAL A 76 -7.66 -5.46 3.81
CA VAL A 76 -6.21 -5.29 4.02
C VAL A 76 -5.89 -4.98 5.48
N ARG A 77 -6.69 -4.12 6.13
CA ARG A 77 -6.49 -3.75 7.55
C ARG A 77 -6.77 -4.90 8.51
N SER A 78 -7.67 -5.82 8.17
CA SER A 78 -7.93 -7.04 8.93
C SER A 78 -6.85 -8.12 8.73
N GLY A 79 -5.99 -7.96 7.71
CA GLY A 79 -4.87 -8.85 7.46
C GLY A 79 -3.79 -8.76 8.54
N ALA A 80 -2.92 -9.76 8.59
CA ALA A 80 -1.88 -9.87 9.61
C ALA A 80 -1.00 -8.60 9.70
N PHE A 81 -0.67 -7.98 8.57
CA PHE A 81 0.15 -6.77 8.47
C PHE A 81 -0.69 -5.51 8.18
N GLY A 82 -1.99 -5.54 8.44
CA GLY A 82 -2.88 -4.40 8.16
C GLY A 82 -2.51 -3.12 8.93
N HIS A 83 -1.92 -3.27 10.12
CA HIS A 83 -1.45 -2.17 10.97
C HIS A 83 -0.12 -1.55 10.53
N LEU A 84 0.58 -2.20 9.59
CA LEU A 84 1.85 -1.74 9.06
C LEU A 84 1.68 -0.50 8.16
N PHE A 85 0.56 -0.44 7.42
CA PHE A 85 0.24 0.68 6.54
C PHE A 85 -0.36 1.85 7.32
N ARG A 86 0.10 3.07 7.01
CA ARG A 86 -0.53 4.28 7.54
C ARG A 86 -1.89 4.50 6.88
N PRO A 87 -2.87 5.08 7.58
CA PRO A 87 -4.15 5.47 6.97
C PRO A 87 -3.96 6.35 5.71
N ASP A 88 -2.93 7.19 5.72
CA ASP A 88 -2.59 8.11 4.61
C ASP A 88 -2.10 7.38 3.34
N ASN A 89 -1.76 6.09 3.43
CA ASN A 89 -1.35 5.28 2.28
C ASN A 89 -2.53 4.81 1.44
N PHE A 90 -3.77 4.97 1.92
CA PHE A 90 -4.97 4.50 1.26
C PHE A 90 -5.68 5.62 0.50
N ILE A 91 -5.93 5.41 -0.79
CA ILE A 91 -6.69 6.31 -1.66
C ILE A 91 -7.96 5.61 -2.08
N PHE A 92 -9.11 6.24 -1.82
CA PHE A 92 -10.41 5.71 -2.25
C PHE A 92 -11.36 6.77 -2.80
N ALA A 93 -12.28 6.32 -3.67
CA ALA A 93 -13.19 7.18 -4.44
C ALA A 93 -14.09 8.10 -3.59
N GLY A 94 -14.24 7.83 -2.28
CA GLY A 94 -15.01 8.65 -1.35
C GLY A 94 -14.41 10.03 -1.06
N HIS A 95 -13.14 10.28 -1.40
CA HIS A 95 -12.50 11.58 -1.21
C HIS A 95 -12.69 12.54 -2.40
N TRP A 96 -13.28 12.07 -3.51
CA TRP A 96 -13.56 12.93 -4.66
C TRP A 96 -14.97 13.53 -4.50
N ARG A 97 -15.06 14.82 -4.13
CA ARG A 97 -16.28 15.61 -4.37
C ARG A 97 -16.14 16.26 -5.75
N PRO A 98 -16.85 15.79 -6.79
CA PRO A 98 -17.02 16.58 -8.00
C PRO A 98 -17.67 17.90 -7.60
N THR A 99 -17.05 19.03 -7.91
CA THR A 99 -17.74 20.32 -7.83
C THR A 99 -18.86 20.45 -8.86
N GLU A 100 -18.98 19.58 -9.86
CA GLU A 100 -20.09 19.55 -10.82
C GLU A 100 -20.33 18.10 -11.28
N ARG A 101 -21.53 17.56 -11.04
CA ARG A 101 -21.93 16.23 -11.51
C ARG A 101 -22.64 16.35 -12.86
N VAL A 102 -22.06 15.80 -13.92
CA VAL A 102 -22.81 15.36 -15.10
C VAL A 102 -23.16 13.87 -14.93
N PRO A 103 -24.45 13.49 -14.85
CA PRO A 103 -24.85 12.10 -14.72
C PRO A 103 -24.58 11.34 -16.03
N GLY A 104 -23.61 10.41 -16.02
CA GLY A 104 -23.30 9.54 -17.16
C GLY A 104 -21.83 9.16 -17.34
N GLU A 105 -20.90 9.88 -16.72
CA GLU A 105 -19.46 9.74 -16.99
C GLU A 105 -18.68 8.80 -16.05
N GLN A 106 -19.33 8.01 -15.20
CA GLN A 106 -18.60 7.06 -14.35
C GLN A 106 -17.88 5.96 -15.15
N LYS A 107 -18.33 5.65 -16.38
CA LYS A 107 -17.61 4.71 -17.28
C LYS A 107 -16.44 5.33 -18.04
N ALA A 108 -16.35 6.66 -18.13
CA ALA A 108 -15.30 7.33 -18.92
C ALA A 108 -13.96 7.44 -18.18
N LEU A 109 -13.96 7.41 -16.85
CA LEU A 109 -12.76 7.69 -16.04
C LEU A 109 -11.70 6.58 -16.07
N MET A 110 -12.07 5.29 -16.20
CA MET A 110 -11.08 4.24 -16.49
C MET A 110 -10.72 4.17 -17.99
N HIS A 111 -11.64 4.54 -18.88
CA HIS A 111 -11.47 4.30 -20.32
C HIS A 111 -10.53 5.31 -21.01
N PHE A 112 -10.34 6.51 -20.44
CA PHE A 112 -9.31 7.45 -20.91
C PHE A 112 -7.90 7.17 -20.36
N GLN A 113 -7.74 6.29 -19.37
CA GLN A 113 -6.42 5.93 -18.80
C GLN A 113 -5.94 4.53 -19.19
N GLY A 114 -6.72 3.77 -19.96
CA GLY A 114 -6.39 2.39 -20.37
C GLY A 114 -6.28 2.15 -21.87
N ASN A 115 -6.38 3.17 -22.72
CA ASN A 115 -6.44 3.01 -24.18
C ASN A 115 -5.77 4.16 -24.95
N GLU A 116 -4.49 4.43 -24.67
CA GLU A 116 -3.56 5.05 -25.63
C GLU A 116 -2.16 4.47 -25.36
N VAL A 117 -1.85 3.28 -25.89
CA VAL A 117 -0.98 3.01 -27.07
C VAL A 117 -1.21 1.57 -27.55
#